data_AF-A0AAN9EF26-F1
#
_entry.id   AF-A0AAN9EF26-F1
#
_cell.length_a   1.000
_cell.length_b   1.000
_cell.length_c   1.000
_cell.angle_alpha   90.00
_cell.angle_beta   90.00
_cell.angle_gamma   90.00
#
_symmetry.space_group_name_H-M   'P 1'
#
loop_
_entity.id
_entity.type
_entity.pdbx_description
1 polymer ?
#
loop_
_entity_poly.entity_id
_entity_poly.type
_entity_poly.pdbx_seq_one_letter_code
_entity_poly.pdbx_strand_id
1 'polypeptide(L)'
;MPASQGTQKGLQLIEPRYQEVLSKDIAEGMKDGIKVRVIAATSHHILLLGSGDGIEAWNKSSKQLRFILVGGEPLGEPVVQFGPFVMNTQEEIDQTIDDFDNYANGFEKARHWSSESGVGPDF
;
A
#
# COMPACT_ATOMS: atom_id res chain seq x y z
N MET A 1 -19.10 -40.19 -3.21
CA MET A 1 -19.79 -38.90 -3.32
C MET A 1 -18.85 -37.94 -4.02
N PRO A 2 -19.21 -37.35 -5.18
CA PRO A 2 -18.30 -36.47 -5.90
C PRO A 2 -18.23 -35.09 -5.20
N ALA A 3 -17.02 -34.54 -5.12
CA ALA A 3 -16.76 -33.24 -4.52
C ALA A 3 -17.40 -32.12 -5.35
N SER A 4 -18.06 -31.17 -4.66
CA SER A 4 -18.57 -29.95 -5.26
C SER A 4 -17.40 -29.05 -5.69
N GLN A 5 -17.36 -28.71 -6.97
CA GLN A 5 -16.48 -27.67 -7.54
C GLN A 5 -16.79 -26.33 -6.86
N GLY A 6 -15.96 -25.94 -5.90
CA GLY A 6 -15.96 -24.61 -5.33
C GLY A 6 -15.20 -23.68 -6.25
N THR A 7 -15.91 -22.76 -6.92
CA THR A 7 -15.32 -21.64 -7.64
C THR A 7 -14.44 -20.84 -6.68
N GLN A 8 -13.12 -20.89 -6.85
CA GLN A 8 -12.23 -19.93 -6.19
C GLN A 8 -12.59 -18.53 -6.73
N LYS A 9 -13.39 -17.79 -5.96
CA LYS A 9 -13.45 -16.34 -6.12
C LYS A 9 -12.06 -15.83 -5.73
N GLY A 10 -11.27 -15.49 -6.74
CA GLY A 10 -10.00 -14.80 -6.53
C GLY A 10 -10.22 -13.64 -5.57
N LEU A 11 -9.30 -13.46 -4.63
CA LEU A 11 -9.20 -12.30 -3.77
C LEU A 11 -9.11 -11.07 -4.67
N GLN A 12 -10.26 -10.49 -5.01
CA GLN A 12 -10.32 -9.15 -5.54
C GLN A 12 -9.89 -8.26 -4.39
N LEU A 13 -8.69 -7.71 -4.49
CA LEU A 13 -8.32 -6.50 -3.79
C LEU A 13 -9.52 -5.56 -3.93
N ILE A 14 -10.23 -5.26 -2.84
CA ILE A 14 -11.30 -4.29 -2.88
C ILE A 14 -10.60 -3.01 -3.33
N GLU A 15 -10.86 -2.57 -4.57
CA GLU A 15 -10.30 -1.32 -5.05
C GLU A 15 -10.67 -0.25 -4.03
N PRO A 16 -9.68 0.38 -3.39
CA PRO A 16 -10.00 1.37 -2.41
C PRO A 16 -10.75 2.47 -3.16
N ARG A 17 -11.83 2.98 -2.56
CA ARG A 17 -12.56 4.12 -3.11
C ARG A 17 -11.69 5.37 -2.95
N TYR A 18 -10.65 5.47 -3.77
CA TYR A 18 -9.84 6.66 -3.89
C TYR A 18 -10.58 7.63 -4.80
N GLN A 19 -10.76 8.85 -4.31
CA GLN A 19 -11.02 9.96 -5.21
C GLN A 19 -9.66 10.43 -5.73
N GLU A 20 -9.31 10.00 -6.94
CA GLU A 20 -8.12 10.51 -7.61
C GLU A 20 -8.38 11.94 -8.07
N VAL A 21 -7.57 12.88 -7.61
CA VAL A 21 -7.54 14.25 -8.14
C VAL A 21 -6.27 14.34 -8.98
N LEU A 22 -6.45 14.40 -10.30
CA LEU A 22 -5.31 14.47 -11.21
C LEU A 22 -4.62 15.83 -11.03
N SER A 23 -3.29 15.83 -11.15
CA SER A 23 -2.45 17.03 -10.98
C SER A 23 -2.93 18.23 -11.82
N LYS A 24 -3.45 17.97 -13.03
CA LYS A 24 -4.00 18.99 -13.95
C LYS A 24 -5.24 19.71 -13.40
N ASP A 25 -5.95 19.09 -12.46
CA ASP A 25 -7.20 19.59 -11.88
C ASP A 25 -6.94 20.32 -10.55
N ILE A 26 -5.67 20.43 -10.14
CA ILE A 26 -5.23 21.13 -8.94
C ILE A 26 -4.80 22.55 -9.32
N ALA A 27 -5.37 23.56 -8.63
CA ALA A 27 -5.00 24.95 -8.85
C ALA A 27 -3.50 25.17 -8.58
N GLU A 28 -2.83 25.79 -9.54
CA GLU A 28 -1.41 26.12 -9.50
C GLU A 28 -1.22 27.63 -9.49
N GLY A 29 -0.37 28.11 -8.59
CA GLY A 29 0.09 29.50 -8.53
C GLY A 29 1.59 29.58 -8.71
N MET A 30 2.08 30.69 -9.29
CA MET A 30 3.51 30.98 -9.39
C MET A 30 3.77 32.40 -8.88
N LYS A 31 4.74 32.54 -7.98
CA LYS A 31 5.21 33.84 -7.51
C LYS A 31 6.70 33.77 -7.20
N ASP A 32 7.47 34.76 -7.65
CA ASP A 32 8.92 34.85 -7.39
C ASP A 32 9.70 33.58 -7.78
N GLY A 33 9.26 32.90 -8.86
CA GLY A 33 9.84 31.64 -9.33
C GLY A 33 9.40 30.38 -8.56
N ILE A 34 8.64 30.55 -7.48
CA ILE A 34 8.10 29.44 -6.68
C ILE A 34 6.76 29.01 -7.25
N LYS A 35 6.65 27.73 -7.62
CA LYS A 35 5.42 27.08 -8.05
C LYS A 35 4.75 26.39 -6.87
N VAL A 36 3.47 26.69 -6.64
CA VAL A 36 2.69 26.13 -5.53
C VAL A 36 1.43 25.47 -6.08
N ARG A 37 1.11 24.29 -5.56
CA ARG A 37 -0.16 23.60 -5.81
C ARG A 37 -0.98 23.56 -4.52
N VAL A 38 -2.25 23.93 -4.60
CA VAL A 38 -3.14 23.97 -3.42
C VAL A 38 -4.12 22.81 -3.45
N ILE A 39 -4.03 21.94 -2.45
CA ILE A 39 -4.89 20.77 -2.31
C ILE A 39 -5.71 20.91 -1.02
N ALA A 40 -7.03 20.85 -1.14
CA ALA A 40 -7.92 20.72 0.01
C ALA A 40 -8.28 19.24 0.19
N ALA A 41 -8.08 18.72 1.40
CA ALA A 41 -8.36 17.33 1.73
C ALA A 41 -9.10 17.23 3.07
N THR A 42 -9.83 16.13 3.23
CA THR A 42 -10.46 15.75 4.51
C THR A 42 -9.78 14.51 5.07
N SER A 43 -10.23 14.03 6.23
CA SER A 43 -9.71 12.78 6.83
C SER A 43 -9.85 11.58 5.88
N HIS A 44 -8.99 10.58 6.04
CA HIS A 44 -9.00 9.32 5.27
C HIS A 44 -8.65 9.46 3.78
N HIS A 45 -7.90 10.51 3.42
CA HIS A 45 -7.36 10.68 2.07
C HIS A 45 -5.84 10.47 2.07
N ILE A 46 -5.34 9.94 0.96
CA ILE A 46 -3.92 9.89 0.64
C ILE A 46 -3.66 10.95 -0.42
N LEU A 47 -2.64 11.79 -0.19
CA LEU A 47 -2.20 12.79 -1.15
C LEU A 47 -0.88 12.35 -1.77
N LEU A 48 -0.90 12.07 -3.08
CA LEU A 48 0.33 11.87 -3.84
C LEU A 48 0.93 13.23 -4.20
N LEU A 49 2.11 13.49 -3.65
CA LEU A 49 2.81 14.74 -3.86
C LEU A 49 3.79 14.59 -5.03
N GLY A 50 3.77 15.56 -5.94
CA GLY A 50 4.78 15.65 -6.99
C GLY A 50 6.11 16.21 -6.48
N SER A 51 7.08 16.35 -7.38
CA SER A 51 8.39 16.93 -7.07
C SER A 51 8.27 18.35 -6.48
N GLY A 52 9.11 18.63 -5.48
CA GLY A 52 9.25 19.92 -4.82
C GLY A 52 10.18 19.83 -3.59
N ASP A 53 10.62 20.97 -3.09
CA ASP A 53 11.62 21.05 -1.99
C ASP A 53 10.98 21.02 -0.59
N GLY A 54 9.65 21.02 -0.50
CA GLY A 54 8.95 20.99 0.77
C GLY A 54 7.43 21.05 0.64
N ILE A 55 6.75 20.95 1.79
CA ILE A 55 5.30 21.12 1.92
C ILE A 55 4.98 22.19 2.96
N GLU A 56 3.89 22.92 2.72
CA GLU A 56 3.26 23.77 3.73
C GLU A 56 1.83 23.28 3.97
N ALA A 57 1.42 23.20 5.23
CA ALA A 57 0.11 22.69 5.64
C ALA A 57 -0.59 23.69 6.55
N TRP A 58 -1.86 24.01 6.24
CA TRP A 58 -2.69 24.91 7.04
C TRP A 58 -3.99 24.24 7.46
N ASN A 59 -4.34 24.37 8.73
CA ASN A 59 -5.63 23.93 9.24
C ASN A 59 -6.56 25.14 9.40
N LYS A 60 -7.56 25.27 8.51
CA LYS A 60 -8.60 26.31 8.60
C LYS A 60 -9.82 25.87 9.42
N SER A 61 -9.82 24.66 9.97
CA SER A 61 -10.90 24.11 10.79
C SER A 61 -10.68 24.42 12.28
N SER A 62 -11.77 24.43 13.05
CA SER A 62 -11.72 24.48 14.52
C SER A 62 -11.30 23.15 15.16
N LYS A 63 -11.32 22.05 14.40
CA LYS A 63 -10.88 20.72 14.87
C LYS A 63 -9.38 20.54 14.67
N GLN A 64 -8.74 19.75 15.52
CA GLN A 64 -7.32 19.42 15.38
C GLN A 64 -7.06 18.61 14.10
N LEU A 65 -6.02 19.01 13.36
CA LEU A 65 -5.52 18.29 12.19
C LEU A 65 -4.43 17.29 12.63
N ARG A 66 -4.55 16.04 12.20
CA ARG A 66 -3.54 14.99 12.38
C ARG A 66 -3.32 14.27 11.04
N PHE A 67 -2.08 14.19 10.60
CA PHE A 67 -1.67 13.48 9.40
C PHE A 67 -0.26 12.92 9.58
N ILE A 68 0.12 12.01 8.69
CA ILE A 68 1.50 11.55 8.52
C ILE A 68 2.00 12.03 7.17
N LEU A 69 3.27 12.41 7.10
CA LEU A 69 3.99 12.61 5.85
C LEU A 69 4.94 11.43 5.69
N VAL A 70 4.82 10.72 4.58
CA VAL A 70 5.68 9.59 4.25
C VAL A 70 6.39 9.92 2.94
N GLY A 71 7.70 9.76 2.93
CA GLY A 71 8.54 9.94 1.75
C GLY A 71 9.73 9.00 1.82
N GLY A 72 10.29 8.68 0.66
CA GLY A 72 11.43 7.78 0.53
C GLY A 72 12.01 7.86 -0.87
N GLU A 73 13.26 7.43 -1.01
CA GLU A 73 13.91 7.29 -2.31
C GLU A 73 13.31 6.07 -3.04
N PRO A 74 12.87 6.20 -4.30
CA PRO A 74 12.43 5.05 -5.08
C PRO A 74 13.57 4.04 -5.24
N LEU A 75 13.32 2.76 -4.92
CA LEU A 75 14.32 1.69 -5.06
C LEU A 75 14.74 1.46 -6.52
N GLY A 76 13.86 1.76 -7.48
CA GLY A 76 14.15 1.57 -8.91
C GLY A 76 14.17 0.10 -9.35
N GLU A 77 13.71 -0.81 -8.51
CA GLU A 77 13.65 -2.25 -8.79
C GLU A 77 12.25 -2.67 -9.24
N PRO A 78 12.12 -3.75 -10.03
CA PRO A 78 10.82 -4.35 -10.32
C PRO A 78 10.13 -4.80 -9.03
N VAL A 79 8.80 -4.75 -9.02
CA VAL A 79 7.97 -5.18 -7.90
C VAL A 79 6.97 -6.21 -8.41
N VAL A 80 7.03 -7.41 -7.87
CA VAL A 80 6.07 -8.50 -8.09
C VAL A 80 5.49 -8.88 -6.73
N GLN A 81 4.16 -8.92 -6.63
CA GLN A 81 3.46 -9.19 -5.38
C GLN A 81 2.48 -10.34 -5.53
N PHE A 82 2.50 -11.26 -4.56
CA PHE A 82 1.48 -12.29 -4.39
C PHE A 82 1.11 -12.42 -2.91
N GLY A 83 -0.10 -11.97 -2.58
CA GLY A 83 -0.59 -11.96 -1.19
C GLY A 83 0.37 -11.20 -0.25
N PRO A 84 0.93 -11.86 0.80
CA PRO A 84 1.84 -11.24 1.75
C PRO A 84 3.29 -11.11 1.25
N PHE A 85 3.62 -11.67 0.08
CA PHE A 85 4.99 -11.71 -0.42
C PHE A 85 5.20 -10.67 -1.52
N VAL A 86 6.33 -9.96 -1.44
CA VAL A 86 6.77 -8.96 -2.42
C VAL A 86 8.23 -9.24 -2.76
N MET A 87 8.51 -9.54 -4.03
CA MET A 87 9.84 -9.86 -4.56
C MET A 87 10.09 -9.10 -5.88
N ASN A 88 11.25 -9.28 -6.51
CA ASN A 88 11.59 -8.57 -7.75
C ASN A 88 11.18 -9.34 -9.01
N THR A 89 11.02 -10.66 -8.94
CA THR A 89 10.65 -11.53 -10.08
C THR A 89 9.53 -12.52 -9.75
N GLN A 90 8.90 -13.12 -10.76
CA GLN A 90 7.84 -14.13 -10.56
C GLN A 90 8.43 -15.44 -10.02
N GLU A 91 9.62 -15.82 -10.48
CA GLU A 91 10.33 -17.01 -10.03
C GLU A 91 10.67 -16.94 -8.53
N GLU A 92 11.03 -15.76 -8.02
CA GLU A 92 11.26 -15.55 -6.58
C GLU A 92 9.97 -15.68 -5.77
N ILE A 93 8.82 -15.24 -6.31
CA ILE A 93 7.52 -15.46 -5.67
C ILE A 93 7.20 -16.94 -5.59
N ASP A 94 7.36 -17.68 -6.69
CA ASP A 94 7.07 -19.11 -6.74
C ASP A 94 7.95 -19.87 -5.72
N GLN A 95 9.24 -19.54 -5.64
CA GLN A 95 10.14 -20.11 -4.63
C GLN A 95 9.74 -19.73 -3.20
N THR A 96 9.31 -18.49 -2.96
CA THR A 96 8.90 -18.03 -1.62
C THR A 96 7.66 -18.78 -1.13
N ILE A 97 6.72 -19.09 -2.03
CA ILE A 97 5.55 -19.89 -1.73
C ILE A 97 5.98 -21.32 -1.34
N ASP A 98 6.85 -21.94 -2.16
CA ASP A 98 7.39 -23.28 -1.85
C ASP A 98 8.13 -23.30 -0.49
N ASP A 99 8.90 -22.25 -0.18
CA ASP A 99 9.63 -22.12 1.09
C ASP A 99 8.68 -21.95 2.28
N PHE A 100 7.60 -21.18 2.11
CA PHE A 100 6.58 -21.00 3.14
C PHE A 100 5.85 -22.32 3.43
N ASP A 101 5.39 -23.01 2.38
CA ASP A 101 4.65 -24.27 2.50
C ASP A 101 5.51 -25.40 3.11
N ASN A 102 6.81 -25.39 2.84
CA ASN A 102 7.77 -26.38 3.35
C ASN A 102 8.48 -25.96 4.64
N TYR A 103 8.20 -24.76 5.18
CA TYR A 103 8.85 -24.21 6.37
C TYR A 103 10.38 -24.12 6.24
N ALA A 104 10.86 -23.56 5.14
CA ALA A 104 12.28 -23.44 4.81
C ALA A 104 12.70 -21.98 4.58
N ASN A 105 14.01 -21.75 4.46
CA ASN A 105 14.64 -20.49 4.07
C ASN A 105 14.12 -19.25 4.80
N GLY A 106 13.93 -19.36 6.12
CA GLY A 106 13.42 -18.28 6.98
C GLY A 106 12.03 -18.54 7.56
N PHE A 107 11.30 -19.55 7.07
CA PHE A 107 9.97 -19.95 7.58
C PHE A 107 9.99 -21.16 8.55
N GLU A 108 11.14 -21.62 9.01
CA GLU A 108 11.30 -22.86 9.81
C GLU A 108 10.48 -22.83 11.11
N LYS A 109 10.31 -21.63 11.69
CA LYS A 109 9.56 -21.45 12.94
C LYS A 109 8.05 -21.55 12.75
N ALA A 110 7.54 -21.35 11.54
CA ALA A 110 6.10 -21.39 11.28
C ALA A 110 5.51 -22.80 11.49
N ARG A 111 6.31 -23.86 11.36
CA ARG A 111 5.87 -25.26 11.50
C ARG A 111 5.19 -25.58 12.83
N HIS A 112 5.58 -24.89 13.89
CA HIS A 112 5.10 -25.15 15.25
C HIS A 112 4.51 -23.88 15.90
N TRP A 113 4.41 -22.80 15.14
CA TRP A 113 3.96 -21.53 15.68
C TRP A 113 2.44 -21.44 15.63
N SER A 114 1.87 -20.97 16.74
CA SER A 114 0.47 -20.54 16.84
C SER A 114 0.42 -19.32 17.74
N SER A 115 -0.45 -18.36 17.41
CA SER A 115 -0.71 -17.22 18.28
C SER A 115 -1.63 -17.62 19.45
N GLU A 116 -1.41 -17.04 20.62
CA GLU A 116 -2.31 -17.21 21.80
C GLU A 116 -3.65 -16.49 21.61
N SER A 117 -3.70 -15.49 20.73
CA SER A 117 -4.90 -14.71 20.43
C SER A 117 -5.91 -15.46 19.57
N GLY A 118 -5.56 -16.62 18.99
CA GLY A 118 -6.48 -17.47 18.22
C GLY A 118 -7.04 -16.85 16.93
N VAL A 119 -6.64 -15.62 16.61
CA VAL A 119 -6.96 -14.97 15.34
C VAL A 119 -5.97 -15.54 14.33
N GLY A 120 -6.41 -16.57 13.61
CA GLY A 120 -5.74 -17.00 12.39
C GLY A 120 -5.77 -15.87 11.35
N PRO A 121 -4.86 -15.87 10.37
CA PRO A 121 -4.98 -14.93 9.28
C PRO A 121 -6.26 -15.26 8.49
N ASP A 122 -7.22 -14.34 8.50
CA ASP A 122 -8.39 -14.39 7.63
C ASP A 122 -7.90 -14.14 6.19
N PHE A 123 -7.59 -15.23 5.47
CA PHE A 123 -7.28 -15.22 4.04
C PHE A 123 -8.48 -15.68 3.21
#